data_AF-A0A966Y4U3-F1
#
_entry.id   AF-A0A966Y4U3-F1
#
_cell.length_a   1.000
_cell.length_b   1.000
_cell.length_c   1.000
_cell.angle_alpha   90.00
_cell.angle_beta   90.00
_cell.angle_gamma   90.00
#
_symmetry.space_group_name_H-M   'P 1'
#
loop_
_entity.id
_entity.type
_entity.pdbx_description
1 polymer ?
#
loop_
_entity_poly.entity_id
_entity_poly.type
_entity_poly.pdbx_seq_one_letter_code
_entity_poly.pdbx_strand_id
1 'polypeptide(L)'
;MSYTGLAIIYIIIWWVVFFAILPIDVNRQKPVKIEGEDPGSPENPKMLKKFIYCTGITTIIFIIIYLLMKFEYLNLRNIII
;
A
#
# COMPACT_ATOMS: atom_id res chain seq x y z
N MET A 1 -9.59 -5.30 20.88
CA MET A 1 -9.66 -4.32 19.77
C MET A 1 -11.08 -4.33 19.21
N SER A 2 -11.70 -3.17 18.97
CA SER A 2 -12.98 -3.10 18.26
C SER A 2 -12.78 -3.50 16.79
N TYR A 3 -13.73 -4.22 16.20
CA TYR A 3 -13.72 -4.57 14.77
C TYR A 3 -13.55 -3.33 13.87
N THR A 4 -14.14 -2.20 14.29
CA THR A 4 -13.97 -0.91 13.60
C THR A 4 -12.52 -0.42 13.59
N GLY A 5 -11.79 -0.61 14.70
CA GLY A 5 -10.39 -0.20 14.79
C GLY A 5 -9.48 -1.01 13.86
N LEU A 6 -9.73 -2.33 13.78
CA LEU A 6 -9.00 -3.20 12.84
C LEU A 6 -9.27 -2.82 11.39
N ALA A 7 -10.52 -2.50 11.04
CA ALA A 7 -10.88 -2.06 9.69
C ALA A 7 -10.18 -0.73 9.30
N ILE A 8 -10.15 0.24 10.22
CA ILE A 8 -9.47 1.54 9.98
C ILE A 8 -7.97 1.32 9.75
N ILE A 9 -7.31 0.53 10.60
CA ILE A 9 -5.87 0.24 10.46
C ILE A 9 -5.59 -0.42 9.10
N TYR A 10 -6.40 -1.42 8.71
CA TYR A 10 -6.26 -2.08 7.42
C TYR A 10 -6.40 -1.09 6.25
N ILE A 11 -7.42 -0.22 6.27
CA ILE A 11 -7.65 0.78 5.22
C ILE A 11 -6.46 1.75 5.12
N ILE A 12 -5.94 2.25 6.24
CA ILE A 12 -4.81 3.18 6.25
C ILE A 12 -3.56 2.52 5.65
N ILE A 13 -3.21 1.31 6.10
CA ILE A 13 -2.06 0.56 5.56
C ILE A 13 -2.26 0.33 4.05
N TRP A 14 -3.46 -0.08 3.66
CA TRP A 14 -3.80 -0.32 2.26
C TRP A 14 -3.54 0.91 1.38
N TRP A 15 -3.99 2.09 1.80
CA TRP A 15 -3.74 3.34 1.08
C TRP A 15 -2.26 3.69 1.01
N VAL A 16 -1.50 3.55 2.11
CA VAL A 16 -0.05 3.84 2.13
C VAL A 16 0.70 2.90 1.18
N VAL A 17 0.40 1.60 1.21
CA VAL A 17 1.01 0.59 0.33
C VAL A 17 0.63 0.84 -1.13
N PHE A 18 -0.61 1.23 -1.40
CA PHE A 18 -1.06 1.59 -2.74
C PHE A 18 -0.20 2.69 -3.34
N PHE A 19 -0.05 3.81 -2.62
CA PHE A 19 0.79 4.92 -3.07
C PHE A 19 2.27 4.53 -3.23
N ALA A 20 2.79 3.66 -2.35
CA ALA A 20 4.18 3.19 -2.43
C ALA A 20 4.45 2.31 -3.66
N ILE A 21 3.46 1.55 -4.15
CA ILE A 21 3.61 0.63 -5.29
C ILE A 21 3.38 1.32 -6.64
N LEU A 22 2.66 2.44 -6.69
CA LEU A 22 2.40 3.18 -7.93
C LEU A 22 3.64 3.45 -8.81
N PRO A 23 4.81 3.89 -8.26
CA PRO A 23 6.00 4.17 -9.08
C PRO A 23 6.74 2.92 -9.58
N ILE A 24 6.37 1.72 -9.12
CA ILE A 24 7.03 0.46 -9.48
C ILE A 24 6.52 -0.03 -10.84
N ASP A 25 7.42 -0.59 -11.67
CA ASP A 25 7.12 -1.14 -13.01
C ASP A 25 6.45 -0.12 -13.96
N VAL A 26 6.94 1.12 -13.95
CA VAL A 26 6.45 2.20 -14.84
C VAL A 26 7.40 2.33 -16.03
N ASN A 27 6.97 1.86 -17.20
CA ASN A 27 7.67 2.14 -18.46
C ASN A 27 7.17 3.48 -19.04
N ARG A 28 8.08 4.45 -19.14
CA ARG A 28 7.83 5.81 -19.67
C ARG A 28 8.32 5.99 -21.11
N GLN A 29 8.90 4.96 -21.72
CA GLN A 29 9.36 5.04 -23.10
C GLN A 29 8.17 4.89 -24.03
N LYS A 30 7.61 6.01 -24.48
CA LYS A 30 6.56 6.05 -25.50
C LYS A 30 7.22 6.17 -26.88
N PRO A 31 6.95 5.25 -27.84
CA PRO A 31 7.47 5.35 -29.20
C PRO A 31 6.81 6.49 -30.00
N VAL A 32 5.61 6.93 -29.61
CA VAL A 32 4.89 8.05 -30.20
C VAL A 32 4.61 9.08 -29.12
N LYS A 33 5.14 10.30 -29.28
CA LYS A 33 4.79 11.45 -28.42
C LYS A 33 3.57 12.14 -29.01
N ILE A 34 2.49 12.20 -28.24
CA ILE A 34 1.29 12.97 -28.59
C ILE A 34 1.47 14.38 -28.00
N GLU A 35 1.27 15.43 -28.81
CA GLU A 35 1.30 16.81 -28.31
C GLU A 35 0.20 17.02 -27.27
N GLY A 36 0.58 17.51 -26.08
CA GLY A 36 -0.33 17.71 -24.94
C GLY A 36 -0.34 16.59 -23.89
N GLU A 37 0.37 15.48 -24.10
CA GLU A 37 0.56 14.46 -23.07
C GLU A 37 1.64 14.83 -22.05
N ASP A 38 1.40 14.49 -20.77
CA ASP A 38 2.42 14.58 -19.74
C ASP A 38 3.57 13.59 -20.03
N PRO A 39 4.83 14.06 -20.19
CA PRO A 39 5.99 13.21 -20.48
C PRO A 39 6.29 12.18 -19.39
N GLY A 40 5.72 12.33 -18.18
CA GLY A 40 5.85 11.38 -17.08
C GLY A 40 4.88 10.20 -17.12
N SER A 41 3.85 10.24 -17.97
CA SER A 41 2.78 9.24 -17.99
C SER A 41 3.25 7.92 -18.61
N PRO A 42 3.04 6.75 -17.97
CA PRO A 42 3.31 5.44 -18.55
C PRO A 42 2.46 5.15 -19.79
N GLU A 43 3.00 4.39 -20.76
CA GLU A 43 2.23 3.91 -21.92
C GLU A 43 1.16 2.88 -21.52
N ASN A 44 1.49 1.99 -20.58
CA ASN A 44 0.54 1.04 -20.01
C ASN A 44 0.70 0.98 -18.48
N PRO A 45 -0.22 1.58 -17.71
CA PRO A 45 -0.10 1.67 -16.26
C PRO A 45 -0.31 0.33 -15.52
N LYS A 46 -0.75 -0.75 -16.20
CA LYS A 46 -0.97 -2.10 -15.62
C LYS A 46 -1.64 -2.09 -14.24
N MET A 47 -2.65 -1.23 -14.05
CA MET A 47 -3.25 -0.93 -12.74
C MET A 47 -3.76 -2.16 -11.98
N LEU A 48 -4.36 -3.13 -12.69
CA LEU A 48 -4.87 -4.37 -12.11
C LEU A 48 -3.77 -5.21 -11.43
N LYS A 49 -2.59 -5.30 -12.03
CA LYS A 49 -1.46 -6.03 -11.43
C LYS A 49 -1.02 -5.35 -10.14
N LYS A 50 -0.89 -4.01 -10.17
CA LYS A 50 -0.50 -3.20 -9.00
C LYS A 50 -1.51 -3.32 -7.86
N PHE A 51 -2.80 -3.41 -8.18
CA PHE A 51 -3.85 -3.61 -7.19
C PHE A 51 -3.73 -4.95 -6.45
N ILE A 52 -3.43 -6.04 -7.18
CA ILE A 52 -3.22 -7.37 -6.59
C ILE A 52 -1.96 -7.40 -5.72
N TYR A 53 -0.86 -6.80 -6.18
CA TYR A 53 0.34 -6.67 -5.36
C TYR A 53 0.07 -5.84 -4.09
N CYS A 54 -0.70 -4.75 -4.22
CA CYS A 54 -1.07 -3.89 -3.10
C CYS A 54 -1.86 -4.64 -2.04
N THR A 55 -2.91 -5.38 -2.42
CA THR A 55 -3.71 -6.17 -1.45
C THR A 55 -2.89 -7.28 -0.81
N GLY A 56 -2.04 -7.98 -1.58
CA GLY A 56 -1.16 -9.02 -1.05
C GLY A 56 -0.16 -8.48 -0.01
N ILE A 57 0.57 -7.41 -0.36
CA ILE A 57 1.55 -6.78 0.54
C ILE A 57 0.86 -6.21 1.77
N THR A 58 -0.27 -5.51 1.60
CA THR A 58 -1.06 -4.97 2.71
C THR A 58 -1.51 -6.07 3.67
N THR A 59 -1.97 -7.20 3.15
CA THR A 59 -2.43 -8.33 3.97
C THR A 59 -1.29 -8.88 4.83
N ILE A 60 -0.10 -9.04 4.25
CA ILE A 60 1.09 -9.51 4.98
C ILE A 60 1.45 -8.53 6.11
N ILE A 61 1.52 -7.24 5.81
CA ILE A 61 1.85 -6.20 6.79
C ILE A 61 0.79 -6.17 7.91
N PHE A 62 -0.49 -6.24 7.56
CA PHE A 62 -1.58 -6.25 8.52
C PHE A 62 -1.51 -7.46 9.46
N ILE A 63 -1.22 -8.66 8.94
CA ILE A 63 -1.05 -9.87 9.77
C ILE A 63 0.11 -9.69 10.77
N ILE A 64 1.24 -9.14 10.32
CA ILE A 64 2.39 -8.88 11.19
C ILE A 64 2.01 -7.91 12.31
N ILE A 65 1.38 -6.79 11.97
CA ILE A 65 0.94 -5.78 12.96
C ILE A 65 -0.08 -6.38 13.93
N TYR A 66 -1.04 -7.15 13.43
CA TYR A 66 -2.04 -7.82 14.26
C TYR A 66 -1.41 -8.78 15.27
N LEU A 67 -0.40 -9.57 14.85
CA LEU A 67 0.34 -10.45 15.75
C LEU A 67 1.10 -9.65 16.81
N LEU A 68 1.81 -8.59 16.41
CA LEU A 68 2.55 -7.73 17.33
C LEU A 68 1.63 -7.06 18.37
N MET A 69 0.43 -6.65 17.97
CA MET A 69 -0.59 -6.12 18.88
C MET A 69 -1.09 -7.19 19.85
N LYS A 70 -1.28 -8.43 19.38
CA LYS A 70 -1.74 -9.55 20.22
C LYS A 70 -0.73 -9.94 21.30
N PHE A 71 0.56 -9.86 21.00
CA PHE A 71 1.64 -10.13 21.95
C PHE A 71 2.00 -8.90 22.82
N GLU A 72 1.21 -7.84 22.77
CA GLU A 72 1.40 -6.59 23.52
C GLU A 72 2.74 -5.85 23.29
N TYR A 73 3.53 -6.24 22.28
CA TYR A 73 4.78 -5.55 21.94
C TYR A 73 4.58 -4.10 21.50
N LEU A 74 3.40 -3.77 20.98
CA LEU A 74 3.05 -2.41 20.56
C LEU A 74 2.17 -1.68 21.59
N ASN A 75 1.97 -2.26 22.77
CA ASN A 75 1.17 -1.64 23.81
C ASN A 75 1.97 -0.53 24.50
N LEU A 76 1.83 0.70 24.01
CA LEU A 76 2.53 1.89 24.53
C LEU A 76 2.34 2.08 26.04
N ARG A 77 1.21 1.63 26.59
CA ARG A 77 0.94 1.68 28.03
C ARG A 77 1.90 0.81 28.83
N ASN A 78 2.27 -0.36 28.30
CA ASN A 78 3.17 -1.31 28.94
C ASN A 78 4.66 -0.98 28.73
N ILE A 79 4.97 -0.02 27.84
CA ILE A 79 6.35 0.40 27.53
C ILE A 79 6.73 1.65 28.33
N ILE A 80 5.76 2.54 28.59
CA ILE A 80 6.01 3.85 29.21
C ILE A 80 5.82 3.82 30.74
N ILE A 81 5.05 2.85 31.26
CA ILE A 81 4.81 2.61 32.68
C ILE A 81 5.57 1.36 33.09
#